data_AF-A0A1M7NE62-F1
#
_entry.id   AF-A0A1M7NE62-F1
#
_cell.length_a   1.000
_cell.length_b   1.000
_cell.length_c   1.000
_cell.angle_alpha   90.00
_cell.angle_beta   90.00
_cell.angle_gamma   90.00
#
_symmetry.space_group_name_H-M   'P 1'
#
loop_
_entity.id
_entity.type
_entity.pdbx_description
1 polymer ?
#
loop_
_entity_poly.entity_id
_entity_poly.type
_entity_poly.pdbx_seq_one_letter_code
_entity_poly.pdbx_strand_id
1 'polypeptide(L)'
;MAQKDTPKTRLKKQVADAGLKSSLDFTKSNADKFAVFLINILGSITFLLICMLIFALWICWNLNFFHPLKPFDPFPFPILEMAVSLFAIILSVSVLINQNRQGRMDKIQQQVEFEVNVRAEDEVTKILNMVHEIHQKLGINTKADKELEEMKEPTDIEQIHQCLDDEKKE
;
A
#
# COMPACT_ATOMS: atom_id res chain seq x y z
N MET A 1 -34.54 -12.47 -23.29
CA MET A 1 -34.49 -11.21 -22.50
C MET A 1 -33.02 -10.90 -22.25
N ALA A 2 -32.44 -9.98 -23.02
CA ALA A 2 -31.02 -9.64 -22.93
C ALA A 2 -30.82 -8.62 -21.81
N GLN A 3 -30.20 -9.04 -20.71
CA GLN A 3 -29.85 -8.17 -19.60
C GLN A 3 -28.76 -7.19 -20.08
N LYS A 4 -29.16 -5.93 -20.28
CA LYS A 4 -28.29 -4.87 -20.76
C LYS A 4 -27.29 -4.54 -19.65
N ASP A 5 -26.09 -5.11 -19.73
CA ASP A 5 -25.00 -4.86 -18.79
C ASP A 5 -24.75 -3.35 -18.64
N THR A 6 -25.04 -2.82 -17.46
CA THR A 6 -24.76 -1.43 -17.11
C THR A 6 -23.25 -1.15 -17.11
N PRO A 7 -22.80 0.06 -17.48
CA PRO A 7 -21.38 0.40 -17.60
C PRO A 7 -20.58 0.15 -16.31
N LYS A 8 -21.19 0.36 -15.12
CA LYS A 8 -20.58 0.03 -13.81
C LYS A 8 -20.25 -1.47 -13.64
N THR A 9 -21.04 -2.35 -14.23
CA THR A 9 -20.86 -3.82 -14.12
C THR A 9 -19.69 -4.28 -14.97
N ARG A 10 -19.49 -3.69 -16.15
CA ARG A 10 -18.36 -4.00 -17.04
C ARG A 10 -17.03 -3.52 -16.46
N LEU A 11 -17.03 -2.33 -15.85
CA LEU A 11 -15.87 -1.76 -15.19
C LEU A 11 -15.42 -2.64 -14.02
N LYS A 12 -16.32 -3.00 -13.08
CA LYS A 12 -16.00 -3.92 -11.97
C LYS A 12 -15.41 -5.24 -12.46
N LYS A 13 -15.96 -5.81 -13.54
CA LYS A 13 -15.46 -7.06 -14.13
C LYS A 13 -14.07 -6.90 -14.73
N GLN A 14 -13.81 -5.81 -15.45
CA GLN A 14 -12.49 -5.51 -16.01
C GLN A 14 -11.43 -5.25 -14.94
N VAL A 15 -11.77 -4.52 -13.87
CA VAL A 15 -10.83 -4.27 -12.76
C VAL A 15 -10.55 -5.57 -11.99
N ALA A 16 -11.55 -6.42 -11.78
CA ALA A 16 -11.37 -7.73 -11.16
C ALA A 16 -10.50 -8.66 -12.02
N ASP A 17 -10.75 -8.74 -13.34
CA ASP A 17 -9.95 -9.56 -14.25
C ASP A 17 -8.51 -9.03 -14.41
N ALA A 18 -8.30 -7.71 -14.39
CA ALA A 18 -6.96 -7.11 -14.45
C ALA A 18 -6.18 -7.32 -13.14
N GLY A 19 -6.84 -7.23 -11.98
CA GLY A 19 -6.24 -7.56 -10.68
C GLY A 19 -5.88 -9.04 -10.55
N LEU A 20 -6.75 -9.92 -11.05
CA LEU A 20 -6.51 -11.37 -11.06
C LEU A 20 -5.38 -11.75 -12.03
N LYS A 21 -5.38 -11.19 -13.26
CA LYS A 21 -4.31 -11.41 -14.24
C LYS A 21 -2.97 -10.85 -13.81
N SER A 22 -2.92 -9.67 -13.19
CA SER A 22 -1.66 -9.13 -12.66
C SER A 22 -1.14 -9.95 -11.47
N SER A 23 -1.98 -10.54 -10.62
CA SER A 23 -1.50 -11.52 -9.62
C SER A 23 -1.05 -12.84 -10.24
N LEU A 24 -1.61 -13.25 -11.37
CA LEU A 24 -1.28 -14.52 -12.04
C LEU A 24 -0.05 -14.44 -12.96
N ASP A 25 0.13 -13.34 -13.71
CA ASP A 25 1.26 -13.18 -14.65
C ASP A 25 2.60 -12.98 -13.94
N PHE A 26 2.60 -12.43 -12.72
CA PHE A 26 3.82 -12.29 -11.90
C PHE A 26 4.32 -13.62 -11.29
N THR A 27 3.57 -14.72 -11.44
CA THR A 27 3.91 -16.01 -10.81
C THR A 27 4.61 -16.98 -11.78
N LYS A 28 5.03 -16.52 -12.96
CA LYS A 28 5.64 -17.40 -13.97
C LYS A 28 7.14 -17.60 -13.82
N SER A 29 7.89 -16.66 -13.25
CA SER A 29 9.34 -16.80 -13.08
C SER A 29 9.70 -17.47 -11.76
N ASN A 30 10.67 -18.38 -11.77
CA ASN A 30 11.14 -19.06 -10.56
C ASN A 30 11.67 -18.06 -9.51
N ALA A 31 12.30 -16.97 -9.97
CA ALA A 31 12.80 -15.90 -9.10
C ALA A 31 11.67 -15.20 -8.33
N ASP A 32 10.50 -14.99 -8.95
CA ASP A 32 9.35 -14.37 -8.29
C ASP A 32 8.74 -15.28 -7.22
N LYS A 33 8.72 -16.60 -7.46
CA LYS A 33 8.30 -17.58 -6.43
C LYS A 33 9.23 -17.60 -5.24
N PHE A 34 10.56 -17.55 -5.48
CA PHE A 34 11.54 -17.44 -4.40
C PHE A 34 11.43 -16.11 -3.66
N ALA A 35 11.20 -15.00 -4.36
CA ALA A 35 10.98 -13.70 -3.75
C ALA A 35 9.73 -13.74 -2.85
N VAL A 36 8.58 -14.23 -3.34
CA VAL A 36 7.35 -14.34 -2.55
C VAL A 36 7.52 -15.27 -1.34
N PHE A 37 8.25 -16.38 -1.49
CA PHE A 37 8.57 -17.29 -0.39
C PHE A 37 9.42 -16.60 0.68
N LEU A 38 10.50 -15.92 0.27
CA LEU A 38 11.34 -15.13 1.18
C LEU A 38 10.51 -14.05 1.89
N ILE A 39 9.70 -13.29 1.15
CA ILE A 39 8.89 -12.21 1.72
C ILE A 39 7.91 -12.74 2.77
N ASN A 40 7.26 -13.87 2.50
CA ASN A 40 6.28 -14.44 3.43
C ASN A 40 6.94 -15.02 4.69
N ILE A 41 8.16 -15.53 4.58
CA ILE A 41 8.92 -16.07 5.70
C ILE A 41 9.52 -14.94 6.54
N LEU A 42 10.14 -13.95 5.89
CA LEU A 42 10.83 -12.83 6.53
C LEU A 42 9.86 -11.84 7.21
N GLY A 43 8.62 -11.74 6.72
CA GLY A 43 7.58 -10.89 7.31
C GLY A 43 6.89 -11.49 8.55
N SER A 44 7.20 -12.73 8.93
CA SER A 44 6.53 -13.41 10.04
C SER A 44 7.26 -13.20 11.36
N ILE A 45 6.51 -12.84 12.41
CA ILE A 45 7.05 -12.72 13.77
C ILE A 45 7.63 -14.05 14.28
N THR A 46 7.10 -15.17 13.77
CA THR A 46 7.57 -16.52 14.08
C THR A 46 8.97 -16.78 13.54
N PHE A 47 9.32 -16.22 12.37
CA PHE A 47 10.65 -16.37 11.79
C PHE A 47 11.71 -15.64 12.63
N LEU A 48 11.41 -14.42 13.09
CA LEU A 48 12.28 -13.67 13.99
C LEU A 48 12.59 -14.45 15.27
N LEU A 49 11.58 -15.08 15.88
CA LEU A 49 11.76 -15.91 17.07
C LEU A 49 12.64 -17.14 16.80
N ILE A 50 12.45 -17.80 15.66
CA ILE A 50 13.28 -18.95 15.24
C ILE A 50 14.74 -18.52 15.04
N CYS A 51 15.00 -17.40 14.36
CA CYS A 51 16.35 -16.86 14.21
C CYS A 51 17.00 -16.57 15.56
N MET A 52 16.27 -15.93 16.48
CA MET A 52 16.77 -15.65 17.83
C MET A 52 17.12 -16.94 18.58
N LEU A 53 16.30 -17.98 18.49
CA LEU A 53 16.58 -19.29 19.08
C LEU A 53 17.82 -19.94 18.45
N ILE A 54 17.99 -19.88 17.13
CA ILE A 54 19.17 -20.42 16.44
C ILE A 54 20.44 -19.70 16.92
N PHE A 55 20.43 -18.37 17.03
CA PHE A 55 21.56 -17.61 17.57
C PHE A 55 21.86 -17.97 19.02
N ALA A 56 20.83 -18.06 19.86
CA ALA A 56 20.99 -18.46 21.26
C ALA A 56 21.60 -19.87 21.38
N LEU A 57 21.11 -20.84 20.59
CA LEU A 57 21.64 -22.20 20.55
C LEU A 57 23.09 -22.23 20.05
N TRP A 58 23.44 -21.46 19.02
CA TRP A 58 24.80 -21.38 18.49
C TRP A 58 25.78 -20.82 19.53
N ILE A 59 25.37 -19.75 20.22
CA ILE A 59 26.16 -19.14 21.29
C ILE A 59 26.32 -20.10 22.47
N CYS A 60 25.24 -20.77 22.91
CA CYS A 60 25.29 -21.78 23.98
C CYS A 60 26.19 -22.97 23.63
N TRP A 61 26.17 -23.43 22.37
CA TRP A 61 27.05 -24.50 21.90
C TRP A 61 28.53 -24.07 21.95
N ASN A 62 28.85 -22.87 21.47
CA ASN A 62 30.24 -22.39 21.41
C ASN A 62 30.78 -21.84 22.75
N LEU A 63 29.91 -21.54 23.72
CA LEU A 63 30.29 -21.24 25.12
C LEU A 63 30.71 -22.48 25.92
N ASN A 64 30.91 -23.62 25.26
CA ASN A 64 31.47 -24.85 25.85
C ASN A 64 30.59 -25.47 26.95
N PHE A 65 29.26 -25.25 26.88
CA PHE A 65 28.28 -25.81 27.81
C PHE A 65 28.16 -27.35 27.68
N PHE A 66 28.53 -27.90 26.52
CA PHE A 66 28.59 -29.34 26.25
C PHE A 66 30.05 -29.82 26.17
N HIS A 67 30.66 -30.18 27.31
CA HIS A 67 31.91 -30.94 27.32
C HIS A 67 31.66 -32.37 26.76
N PRO A 68 32.47 -32.91 25.81
CA PRO A 68 33.83 -32.55 25.43
C PRO A 68 33.98 -32.01 23.99
N LEU A 69 32.97 -31.32 23.45
CA LEU A 69 33.03 -30.81 22.07
C LEU A 69 33.95 -29.58 21.99
N LYS A 70 34.92 -29.60 21.08
CA LYS A 70 35.81 -28.46 20.83
C LYS A 70 34.99 -27.28 20.29
N PRO A 71 35.20 -26.03 20.78
CA PRO A 71 34.53 -24.85 20.23
C PRO A 71 34.76 -24.77 18.72
N PHE A 72 33.67 -24.76 17.95
CA PHE A 72 33.71 -24.71 16.48
C PHE A 72 33.93 -23.27 15.99
N ASP A 73 33.36 -22.30 16.70
CA ASP A 73 33.41 -20.87 16.40
C ASP A 73 33.80 -20.11 17.69
N PRO A 74 35.11 -19.93 17.97
CA PRO A 74 35.56 -19.21 19.16
C PRO A 74 35.11 -17.75 19.13
N PHE A 75 34.84 -17.17 20.30
CA PHE A 75 34.60 -15.73 20.44
C PHE A 75 35.75 -14.96 19.76
N PRO A 76 35.48 -14.06 18.78
CA PRO A 76 34.26 -13.28 18.55
C PRO A 76 33.22 -13.83 17.54
N PHE A 77 33.19 -15.13 17.24
CA PHE A 77 32.28 -15.81 16.29
C PHE A 77 32.38 -15.39 14.81
N PRO A 78 33.56 -15.47 14.15
CA PRO A 78 33.73 -15.04 12.76
C PRO A 78 32.79 -15.72 11.75
N ILE A 79 32.45 -17.00 11.97
CA ILE A 79 31.60 -17.75 11.03
C ILE A 79 30.16 -17.27 11.11
N LEU A 80 29.66 -17.08 12.34
CA LEU A 80 28.33 -16.52 12.59
C LEU A 80 28.21 -15.11 11.99
N GLU A 81 29.18 -14.24 12.26
CA GLU A 81 29.17 -12.85 11.80
C GLU A 81 29.13 -12.76 10.27
N MET A 82 29.95 -13.57 9.59
CA MET A 82 29.94 -13.64 8.12
C MET A 82 28.58 -14.08 7.59
N ALA A 83 27.99 -15.13 8.15
CA ALA A 83 26.67 -15.61 7.73
C ALA A 83 25.58 -14.53 7.93
N VAL A 84 25.56 -13.89 9.11
CA VAL A 84 24.60 -12.83 9.45
C VAL A 84 24.71 -11.66 8.47
N SER A 85 25.92 -11.24 8.11
CA SER A 85 26.13 -10.13 7.19
C SER A 85 25.54 -10.41 5.80
N LEU A 86 25.73 -11.63 5.27
CA LEU A 86 25.18 -12.04 3.98
C LEU A 86 23.65 -12.12 4.04
N PHE A 87 23.10 -12.71 5.11
CA PHE A 87 21.67 -12.74 5.33
C PHE A 87 21.09 -11.31 5.39
N ALA A 88 21.73 -10.38 6.11
CA ALA A 88 21.27 -9.01 6.23
C ALA A 88 21.19 -8.27 4.88
N ILE A 89 22.14 -8.49 3.97
CA ILE A 89 22.10 -7.92 2.61
C ILE A 89 20.87 -8.43 1.85
N ILE A 90 20.62 -9.73 1.89
CA ILE A 90 19.45 -10.35 1.22
C ILE A 90 18.15 -9.79 1.81
N LEU A 91 18.06 -9.64 3.14
CA LEU A 91 16.93 -9.02 3.82
C LEU A 91 16.70 -7.59 3.33
N SER A 92 17.75 -6.77 3.31
CA SER A 92 17.68 -5.36 2.92
C SER A 92 17.16 -5.19 1.49
N VAL A 93 17.69 -5.97 0.53
CA VAL A 93 17.23 -5.94 -0.86
C VAL A 93 15.78 -6.43 -0.98
N SER A 94 15.40 -7.48 -0.24
CA SER A 94 14.02 -7.97 -0.22
C SER A 94 13.04 -6.92 0.32
N VAL A 95 13.42 -6.22 1.40
CA VAL A 95 12.65 -5.10 1.95
C VAL A 95 12.54 -3.97 0.92
N LEU A 96 13.62 -3.61 0.23
CA LEU A 96 13.59 -2.55 -0.78
C LEU A 96 12.67 -2.90 -1.95
N ILE A 97 12.69 -4.15 -2.42
CA ILE A 97 11.78 -4.64 -3.47
C ILE A 97 10.31 -4.53 -3.00
N ASN A 98 10.03 -4.91 -1.76
CA ASN A 98 8.69 -4.80 -1.18
C ASN A 98 8.23 -3.36 -1.04
N GLN A 99 9.10 -2.48 -0.55
CA GLN A 99 8.82 -1.05 -0.41
C GLN A 99 8.54 -0.41 -1.77
N ASN A 100 9.36 -0.69 -2.79
CA ASN A 100 9.13 -0.18 -4.14
C ASN A 100 7.79 -0.68 -4.72
N ARG A 101 7.44 -1.94 -4.45
CA ARG A 101 6.16 -2.52 -4.88
C ARG A 101 4.97 -1.86 -4.18
N GLN A 102 5.04 -1.70 -2.86
CA GLN A 102 3.99 -1.04 -2.07
C GLN A 102 3.82 0.41 -2.52
N GLY A 103 4.92 1.17 -2.65
CA GLY A 103 4.86 2.56 -3.09
C GLY A 103 4.25 2.76 -4.50
N ARG A 104 4.38 1.78 -5.41
CA ARG A 104 3.68 1.81 -6.70
C ARG A 104 2.17 1.60 -6.55
N MET A 105 1.77 0.67 -5.68
CA MET A 105 0.35 0.40 -5.41
C MET A 105 -0.31 1.59 -4.71
N ASP A 106 0.37 2.13 -3.69
CA ASP A 106 -0.11 3.26 -2.90
C ASP A 106 -0.33 4.49 -3.79
N LYS A 107 0.57 4.75 -4.75
CA LYS A 107 0.38 5.83 -5.74
C LYS A 107 -0.89 5.67 -6.57
N ILE A 108 -1.21 4.46 -7.01
CA ILE A 108 -2.42 4.18 -7.79
C ILE A 108 -3.66 4.35 -6.91
N GLN A 109 -3.62 3.83 -5.67
CA GLN A 109 -4.71 3.99 -4.71
C GLN A 109 -4.98 5.46 -4.42
N GLN A 110 -3.93 6.26 -4.18
CA GLN A 110 -4.03 7.70 -3.97
C GLN A 110 -4.66 8.43 -5.16
N GLN A 111 -4.29 8.09 -6.40
CA GLN A 111 -4.90 8.68 -7.60
C GLN A 111 -6.40 8.37 -7.70
N VAL A 112 -6.78 7.11 -7.41
CA VAL A 112 -8.19 6.70 -7.43
C VAL A 112 -8.98 7.36 -6.30
N GLU A 113 -8.43 7.41 -5.09
CA GLU A 113 -9.04 8.09 -3.95
C GLU A 113 -9.25 9.58 -4.23
N PHE A 114 -8.27 10.23 -4.86
CA PHE A 114 -8.40 11.62 -5.29
C PHE A 114 -9.54 11.79 -6.30
N GLU A 115 -9.60 10.99 -7.37
CA GLU A 115 -10.68 11.09 -8.38
C GLU A 115 -12.07 10.85 -7.78
N VAL A 116 -12.19 9.87 -6.88
CA VAL A 116 -13.44 9.59 -6.16
C VAL A 116 -13.84 10.76 -5.28
N ASN A 117 -12.89 11.37 -4.56
CA ASN A 117 -13.16 12.49 -3.68
C ASN A 117 -13.62 13.73 -4.47
N VAL A 118 -12.92 14.03 -5.58
CA VAL A 118 -13.30 15.10 -6.51
C VAL A 118 -14.73 14.90 -7.02
N ARG A 119 -15.06 13.68 -7.44
CA ARG A 119 -16.41 13.37 -7.92
C ARG A 119 -17.46 13.46 -6.82
N ALA A 120 -17.13 12.98 -5.63
CA ALA A 120 -18.03 13.07 -4.48
C ALA A 120 -18.34 14.52 -4.15
N GLU A 121 -17.36 15.41 -4.27
CA GLU A 121 -17.55 16.84 -4.09
C GLU A 121 -18.55 17.43 -5.09
N ASP A 122 -18.39 17.18 -6.40
CA ASP A 122 -19.33 17.62 -7.43
C ASP A 122 -20.75 17.06 -7.19
N GLU A 123 -20.87 15.80 -6.74
CA GLU A 123 -22.16 15.20 -6.36
C GLU A 123 -22.78 15.90 -5.13
N VAL A 124 -21.98 16.26 -4.13
CA VAL A 124 -22.41 17.00 -2.94
C VAL A 124 -22.86 18.41 -3.32
N THR A 125 -22.10 19.15 -4.12
CA THR A 125 -22.46 20.49 -4.61
C THR A 125 -23.77 20.46 -5.39
N LYS A 126 -23.98 19.44 -6.24
CA LYS A 126 -25.27 19.23 -6.93
C LYS A 126 -26.43 18.98 -5.97
N ILE A 127 -26.23 18.15 -4.95
CA ILE A 127 -27.25 17.91 -3.92
C ILE A 127 -27.55 19.20 -3.17
N LEU A 128 -26.53 19.98 -2.81
CA LEU A 128 -26.68 21.25 -2.12
C LEU A 128 -27.52 22.25 -2.93
N ASN A 129 -27.24 22.35 -4.23
CA ASN A 129 -28.00 23.18 -5.15
C ASN A 129 -29.47 22.72 -5.27
N MET A 130 -29.71 21.41 -5.42
CA MET A 130 -31.08 20.87 -5.46
C MET A 130 -31.85 21.13 -4.17
N VAL A 131 -31.21 20.94 -3.00
CA VAL A 131 -31.82 21.22 -1.69
C VAL A 131 -32.13 22.71 -1.56
N HIS A 132 -31.23 23.58 -2.02
CA HIS A 132 -31.46 25.02 -2.00
C HIS A 132 -32.64 25.43 -2.90
N GLU A 133 -32.78 24.84 -4.10
CA GLU A 133 -33.95 25.09 -4.97
C GLU A 133 -35.26 24.66 -4.30
N ILE A 134 -35.28 23.51 -3.63
CA ILE A 134 -36.45 23.03 -2.87
C ILE A 134 -36.79 23.99 -1.74
N HIS A 135 -35.77 24.42 -1.00
CA HIS A 135 -35.91 25.35 0.12
C HIS A 135 -36.48 26.71 -0.33
N GLN A 136 -36.01 27.25 -1.47
CA GLN A 136 -36.58 28.46 -2.08
C GLN A 136 -38.05 28.27 -2.47
N LYS A 137 -38.42 27.14 -3.10
CA LYS A 137 -39.81 26.85 -3.51
C LYS A 137 -40.78 26.71 -2.32
N LEU A 138 -40.29 26.24 -1.17
CA LEU A 138 -41.08 26.10 0.05
C LEU A 138 -41.22 27.41 0.84
N GLY A 139 -40.60 28.51 0.39
CA GLY A 139 -40.69 29.82 1.04
C GLY A 139 -40.04 29.87 2.42
N ILE A 140 -39.19 28.90 2.75
CA ILE A 140 -38.44 28.88 4.00
C ILE A 140 -37.31 29.90 3.81
N ASN A 141 -37.40 31.05 4.47
CA ASN A 141 -36.37 32.08 4.39
C ASN A 141 -35.31 31.80 5.46
N THR A 142 -34.48 30.79 5.22
CA THR A 142 -33.23 30.62 5.99
C THR A 142 -32.34 31.81 5.66
N LYS A 143 -31.97 32.57 6.69
CA LYS A 143 -31.01 33.68 6.59
C LYS A 143 -29.83 33.20 5.75
N ALA A 144 -29.44 34.00 4.75
CA ALA A 144 -28.32 33.70 3.86
C ALA A 144 -27.11 33.23 4.68
N ASP A 145 -26.92 31.91 4.72
CA ASP A 145 -25.82 31.30 5.42
C ASP A 145 -24.62 31.42 4.48
N LYS A 146 -23.70 32.32 4.82
CA LYS A 146 -22.54 32.62 4.00
C LYS A 146 -21.72 31.35 3.73
N GLU A 147 -21.68 30.43 4.70
CA GLU A 147 -21.00 29.14 4.60
C GLU A 147 -21.65 28.23 3.54
N LEU A 148 -22.98 28.26 3.42
CA LEU A 148 -23.71 27.47 2.43
C LEU A 148 -23.48 27.96 0.99
N GLU A 149 -23.39 29.28 0.79
CA GLU A 149 -23.08 29.85 -0.52
C GLU A 149 -21.63 29.55 -0.93
N GLU A 150 -20.69 29.63 0.01
CA GLU A 150 -19.29 29.21 -0.22
C GLU A 150 -19.20 27.71 -0.58
N MET A 151 -19.98 26.83 0.06
CA MET A 151 -20.01 25.39 -0.26
C MET A 151 -20.68 25.02 -1.59
N LYS A 152 -21.49 25.91 -2.18
CA LYS A 152 -22.11 25.69 -3.50
C LYS A 152 -21.16 26.02 -4.65
N GLU A 153 -20.11 26.78 -4.39
CA GLU A 153 -19.10 27.03 -5.39
C GLU A 153 -18.38 25.69 -5.65
N PRO A 154 -18.30 25.22 -6.90
CA PRO A 154 -17.54 24.01 -7.20
C PRO A 154 -16.08 24.28 -6.87
N THR A 155 -15.42 23.39 -6.11
CA THR A 155 -13.97 23.47 -6.00
C THR A 155 -13.38 23.27 -7.39
N ASP A 156 -12.68 24.29 -7.88
CA ASP A 156 -12.04 24.26 -9.18
C ASP A 156 -10.79 23.35 -9.10
N ILE A 157 -11.00 22.07 -9.40
CA ILE A 157 -9.96 21.04 -9.42
C ILE A 157 -8.84 21.38 -10.41
N GLU A 158 -9.13 22.18 -11.44
CA GLU A 158 -8.17 22.59 -12.47
C GLU A 158 -7.13 23.58 -11.91
N GLN A 159 -7.53 24.45 -10.97
CA GLN A 159 -6.61 25.35 -10.25
C GLN A 159 -5.66 24.59 -9.34
N ILE A 160 -6.13 23.53 -8.67
CA ILE A 160 -5.30 22.70 -7.80
C ILE A 160 -4.25 21.93 -8.62
N HIS A 161 -4.63 21.41 -9.79
CA HIS A 161 -3.69 20.75 -10.70
C HIS A 161 -2.62 21.71 -11.25
N GLN A 162 -2.99 22.94 -11.58
CA GLN A 162 -2.04 23.95 -12.07
C GLN A 162 -1.02 24.35 -10.99
N CYS A 163 -1.44 24.54 -9.73
CA CYS A 163 -0.51 24.81 -8.63
C CYS A 163 0.52 23.67 -8.42
N LEU A 164 0.11 22.40 -8.57
CA LEU A 164 1.01 21.25 -8.39
C LEU A 164 1.99 21.07 -9.56
N ASP A 165 1.62 21.47 -10.78
CA ASP A 165 2.48 21.40 -11.95
C ASP A 165 3.51 22.56 -12.01
N ASP A 166 3.19 23.70 -11.40
CA ASP A 166 4.12 24.81 -11.24
C ASP A 166 5.16 24.53 -10.15
N GLU A 167 4.77 23.87 -9.05
CA GLU A 167 5.68 23.49 -7.95
C GLU A 167 6.69 22.39 -8.35
N LYS A 168 6.40 21.59 -9.38
CA LYS A 168 7.34 20.59 -9.93
C LYS A 168 8.36 21.16 -10.94
N LYS A 169 8.18 22.43 -11.36
CA LYS A 169 9.04 23.09 -12.35
C LYS A 169 10.10 24.01 -11.72
N GLU A 170 9.98 24.34 -10.44
CA GLU A 170 11.06 24.92 -9.62
C GLU A 170 11.98 23.84 -9.03
#